data_AF-A0A1G8USU1-F1
#
_entry.id   AF-A0A1G8USU1-F1
#
_cell.length_a   1.000
_cell.length_b   1.000
_cell.length_c   1.000
_cell.angle_alpha   90.00
_cell.angle_beta   90.00
_cell.angle_gamma   90.00
#
_symmetry.space_group_name_H-M   'P 1'
#
loop_
_entity.id
_entity.type
_entity.pdbx_description
1 polymer ?
#
loop_
_entity_poly.entity_id
_entity_poly.type
_entity_poly.pdbx_seq_one_letter_code
_entity_poly.pdbx_strand_id
1 'polypeptide(L)'
;DQQAAILFGIRGQNSIGEWKRLYHAGGINALKPHREREPAMPQKPSEKAVQPCPGDDERTRQELLDELGYLRAENAYLKKLDALIREQNAARAKKRT
;
A
#
# COMPACT_ATOMS: atom_id res chain seq x y z
N ASP A 1 -29.70 -29.85 4.26
CA ASP A 1 -29.05 -28.55 4.55
C ASP A 1 -27.63 -28.69 5.08
N GLN A 2 -27.34 -29.57 6.05
CA GLN A 2 -25.97 -29.78 6.56
C GLN A 2 -24.93 -30.18 5.50
N GLN A 3 -25.27 -31.13 4.60
CA GLN A 3 -24.35 -31.54 3.51
C GLN A 3 -24.00 -30.37 2.57
N ALA A 4 -24.97 -29.51 2.25
CA ALA A 4 -24.73 -28.32 1.46
C ALA A 4 -23.87 -27.29 2.21
N ALA A 5 -24.08 -27.12 3.52
CA ALA A 5 -23.27 -26.22 4.33
C ALA A 5 -21.79 -26.64 4.34
N ILE A 6 -21.53 -27.94 4.42
CA ILE A 6 -20.17 -28.51 4.34
C ILE A 6 -19.58 -28.29 2.94
N LEU A 7 -20.34 -28.58 1.87
CA LEU A 7 -19.88 -28.41 0.49
C LEU A 7 -19.48 -26.96 0.18
N PHE A 8 -20.22 -25.99 0.71
CA PHE A 8 -19.99 -24.56 0.50
C PHE A 8 -19.13 -23.91 1.59
N GLY A 9 -18.57 -24.68 2.53
CA GLY A 9 -17.68 -24.17 3.58
C GLY A 9 -18.35 -23.18 4.55
N ILE A 10 -19.66 -23.29 4.75
CA ILE A 10 -20.43 -22.39 5.63
C ILE A 10 -20.30 -22.88 7.07
N ARG A 11 -19.77 -22.03 7.96
CA ARG A 11 -19.50 -22.37 9.36
C ARG A 11 -20.74 -22.65 10.20
N GLY A 12 -21.91 -22.15 9.81
CA GLY A 12 -23.18 -22.37 10.51
C GLY A 12 -23.97 -23.55 9.94
N GLN A 13 -24.15 -24.61 10.72
CA GLN A 13 -24.89 -25.81 10.31
C GLN A 13 -26.37 -25.50 9.97
N ASN A 14 -26.95 -24.45 10.57
CA ASN A 14 -28.34 -24.05 10.36
C ASN A 14 -28.51 -22.86 9.41
N SER A 15 -27.42 -22.27 8.89
CA SER A 15 -27.48 -21.06 8.08
C SER A 15 -28.31 -21.24 6.80
N ILE A 16 -28.20 -22.40 6.16
CA ILE A 16 -28.98 -22.71 4.94
C ILE A 16 -30.48 -22.82 5.25
N GLY A 17 -30.86 -23.42 6.38
CA GLY A 17 -32.26 -23.55 6.79
C GLY A 17 -32.88 -22.18 7.12
N GLU A 18 -32.12 -21.31 7.79
CA GLU A 18 -32.52 -19.94 8.08
C GLU A 18 -32.73 -19.13 6.79
N TRP A 19 -31.80 -19.22 5.84
CA TRP A 19 -31.93 -18.55 4.55
C TRP A 19 -33.14 -19.05 3.76
N LYS A 20 -33.41 -20.35 3.75
CA LYS A 20 -34.61 -20.90 3.11
C LYS A 20 -35.88 -20.33 3.74
N ARG A 21 -35.97 -20.29 5.07
CA ARG A 21 -37.12 -19.72 5.77
C ARG A 21 -37.32 -18.24 5.43
N LEU A 22 -36.25 -17.45 5.43
CA LEU A 22 -36.29 -16.03 5.06
C LEU A 22 -36.72 -15.84 3.61
N TYR A 23 -36.19 -16.66 2.70
CA TYR A 23 -36.55 -16.62 1.30
C TYR A 23 -38.03 -16.95 1.06
N HIS A 24 -38.57 -17.97 1.75
CA HIS A 24 -40.01 -18.28 1.66
C HIS A 24 -40.89 -17.18 2.27
N ALA A 25 -40.40 -16.46 3.29
CA ALA A 25 -41.16 -15.41 3.95
C ALA A 25 -41.18 -14.07 3.19
N GLY A 26 -40.09 -13.69 2.52
CA GLY A 26 -39.97 -12.37 1.87
C GLY A 26 -39.07 -12.33 0.64
N GLY A 27 -38.82 -13.49 0.03
CA GLY A 27 -38.00 -13.62 -1.17
C GLY A 27 -36.57 -13.14 -0.98
N ILE A 28 -35.96 -12.70 -2.07
CA ILE A 28 -34.58 -12.20 -2.07
C ILE A 28 -34.37 -10.97 -1.18
N ASN A 29 -35.42 -10.17 -0.96
CA ASN A 29 -35.32 -8.98 -0.12
C ASN A 29 -35.14 -9.32 1.37
N ALA A 30 -35.73 -10.43 1.84
CA ALA A 30 -35.55 -10.91 3.20
C ALA A 30 -34.17 -11.53 3.47
N LEU A 31 -33.40 -11.84 2.42
CA LEU A 31 -32.01 -12.30 2.53
C LEU A 31 -30.99 -11.15 2.57
N LYS A 32 -31.41 -9.92 2.27
CA LYS A 32 -30.52 -8.77 2.39
C LYS A 32 -30.15 -8.60 3.87
N PRO A 33 -28.88 -8.35 4.18
CA PRO A 33 -28.49 -8.07 5.56
C PRO A 33 -29.31 -6.88 6.05
N HIS A 34 -30.12 -7.10 7.10
CA HIS A 34 -30.75 -6.00 7.79
C HIS A 34 -29.60 -5.15 8.32
N ARG A 35 -29.48 -3.91 7.84
CA ARG A 35 -28.44 -2.97 8.24
C ARG A 35 -28.68 -2.60 9.70
N GLU A 36 -28.26 -3.46 10.62
CA GLU A 36 -28.59 -3.28 12.04
C GLU A 36 -27.79 -2.15 12.67
N ARG A 37 -26.67 -1.72 12.07
CA ARG A 37 -25.89 -0.58 12.56
C ARG A 37 -25.25 0.19 11.41
N GLU A 38 -25.61 1.46 11.27
CA GLU A 38 -24.64 2.43 10.76
C GLU A 38 -23.39 2.30 11.63
N PRO A 39 -22.17 2.20 11.07
CA PRO A 39 -20.98 2.28 11.88
C PRO A 39 -21.03 3.60 12.66
N ALA A 40 -20.81 3.54 13.97
CA ALA A 40 -20.92 4.71 14.86
C ALA A 40 -19.95 5.85 14.50
N MET A 41 -18.96 5.56 13.65
CA MET A 41 -17.99 6.52 13.14
C MET A 41 -17.85 6.36 11.61
N PRO A 42 -17.62 7.46 10.87
CA PRO A 42 -17.33 7.39 9.44
C PRO A 42 -16.10 6.52 9.19
N GLN A 43 -16.15 5.70 8.13
CA GLN A 43 -14.98 4.95 7.68
C GLN A 43 -13.86 5.95 7.34
N LYS A 44 -12.66 5.73 7.88
CA LYS A 44 -11.47 6.50 7.50
C LYS A 44 -11.35 6.43 5.97
N PRO A 45 -11.16 7.55 5.26
CA PRO A 45 -10.87 7.51 3.84
C PRO A 45 -9.74 6.50 3.62
N SER A 46 -9.93 5.55 2.70
CA SER A 46 -8.83 4.65 2.38
C SER A 46 -7.66 5.54 1.99
N GLU A 47 -6.50 5.35 2.62
CA GLU A 47 -5.27 5.93 2.13
C GLU A 47 -5.20 5.51 0.66
N LYS A 48 -5.35 6.48 -0.24
CA LYS A 48 -5.22 6.22 -1.67
C LYS A 48 -3.88 5.51 -1.79
N ALA A 49 -3.90 4.29 -2.33
CA ALA A 49 -2.67 3.58 -2.61
C ALA A 49 -1.76 4.55 -3.35
N VAL A 50 -0.65 4.94 -2.71
CA VAL A 50 0.41 5.67 -3.38
C VAL A 50 0.74 4.79 -4.58
N GLN A 51 0.48 5.29 -5.79
CA GLN A 51 0.81 4.52 -6.98
C GLN A 51 2.29 4.18 -6.87
N PRO A 52 2.68 2.90 -6.99
CA PRO A 52 4.08 2.55 -7.04
C PRO A 52 4.73 3.42 -8.11
N CYS A 53 5.84 4.08 -7.78
CA CYS A 53 6.63 4.72 -8.82
C CYS A 53 6.93 3.65 -9.87
N PRO A 54 6.65 3.89 -11.16
CA PRO A 54 6.93 2.91 -12.20
C PRO A 54 8.39 2.50 -12.10
N GLY A 55 8.61 1.19 -12.11
CA GLY A 55 9.96 0.62 -12.11
C GLY A 55 10.74 1.09 -13.34
N ASP A 56 12.06 1.01 -13.31
CA ASP A 56 12.90 1.53 -14.40
C ASP A 56 12.54 0.92 -15.78
N ASP A 57 11.98 -0.30 -15.80
CA ASP A 57 11.50 -0.98 -17.01
C ASP A 57 10.25 -0.34 -17.65
N GLU A 58 9.49 0.43 -16.88
CA GLU A 58 8.30 1.16 -17.33
C GLU A 58 8.60 2.62 -17.72
N ARG A 59 9.80 3.12 -17.40
CA ARG A 59 10.20 4.52 -17.68
C ARG A 59 10.63 4.70 -19.12
N THR A 60 10.34 5.87 -19.68
CA THR A 60 10.82 6.21 -21.02
C THR A 60 12.33 6.41 -20.98
N ARG A 61 13.05 6.03 -22.05
CA ARG A 61 14.50 6.23 -22.17
C ARG A 61 14.97 7.65 -21.82
N GLN A 62 14.15 8.67 -22.15
CA GLN A 62 14.46 10.06 -21.86
C GLN A 62 14.40 10.37 -20.35
N GLU A 63 13.41 9.85 -19.64
CA GLU A 63 13.26 10.02 -18.19
C GLU A 63 14.44 9.39 -17.44
N LEU A 64 14.90 8.21 -17.88
CA LEU A 64 16.09 7.56 -17.33
C LEU A 64 17.37 8.39 -17.54
N LEU A 65 17.50 9.07 -18.69
CA LEU A 65 18.65 9.95 -18.95
C LEU A 65 18.63 11.20 -18.07
N ASP A 66 17.46 11.79 -17.88
CA ASP A 66 17.28 12.97 -17.03
C ASP A 66 17.59 12.64 -15.57
N GLU A 67 17.09 11.50 -15.07
CA GLU A 67 17.40 11.00 -13.73
C GLU A 67 18.90 10.69 -13.55
N LEU A 68 19.54 10.04 -14.53
CA LEU A 68 21.00 9.83 -14.51
C LEU A 68 21.76 11.16 -14.45
N GLY A 69 21.29 12.18 -15.17
CA GLY A 69 21.86 13.53 -15.13
C GLY A 69 21.76 14.14 -13.73
N TYR A 70 20.56 14.09 -13.14
CA TYR A 70 20.30 14.56 -11.79
C TYR A 70 21.18 13.85 -10.75
N LEU A 71 21.22 12.53 -10.77
CA LEU A 71 22.03 11.72 -9.86
C LEU A 71 23.53 11.99 -10.00
N ARG A 72 24.01 12.25 -11.22
CA ARG A 72 25.42 12.64 -11.45
C ARG A 72 25.74 14.01 -10.86
N ALA A 73 24.82 14.96 -10.97
CA ALA A 73 24.98 16.29 -10.37
C ALA A 73 25.03 16.21 -8.84
N GLU A 74 24.12 15.44 -8.23
CA GLU A 74 24.10 15.21 -6.78
C GLU A 74 25.40 14.55 -6.30
N ASN A 75 25.84 13.48 -6.97
CA ASN A 75 27.11 12.83 -6.64
C ASN A 75 28.32 13.77 -6.79
N ALA A 76 28.35 14.61 -7.81
CA ALA A 76 29.42 15.58 -8.01
C ALA A 76 29.47 16.62 -6.86
N TYR A 77 28.30 17.07 -6.40
CA TYR A 77 28.18 17.96 -5.26
C TYR A 77 28.72 17.32 -3.97
N LEU A 78 28.31 16.09 -3.67
CA LEU A 78 28.78 15.35 -2.49
C LEU A 78 30.30 15.12 -2.53
N LYS A 79 30.86 14.74 -3.68
CA LYS A 79 32.32 14.59 -3.84
C LYS A 79 33.08 15.89 -3.59
N LYS A 80 32.51 17.03 -4.02
CA LYS A 80 33.11 18.35 -3.76
C LYS A 80 33.08 18.68 -2.27
N LEU A 81 31.98 18.39 -1.58
CA LEU A 81 31.86 18.56 -0.14
C LEU A 81 32.91 17.70 0.61
N ASP A 82 33.03 16.42 0.25
CA ASP A 82 34.02 15.52 0.84
C ASP A 82 35.46 16.01 0.64
N ALA A 83 35.77 16.53 -0.54
CA ALA A 83 37.09 17.10 -0.83
C ALA A 83 37.41 18.28 0.10
N LEU A 84 36.46 19.19 0.31
CA LEU A 84 36.62 20.34 1.22
C LEU A 84 36.82 19.90 2.67
N ILE A 85 36.06 18.90 3.13
CA ILE A 85 36.20 18.36 4.49
C ILE A 85 37.59 17.75 4.68
N ARG A 86 38.07 16.96 3.70
CA ARG A 86 39.41 16.35 3.74
C ARG A 86 40.50 17.40 3.78
N GLU A 87 40.40 18.46 2.98
CA GLU A 87 41.36 19.56 2.97
C GLU A 87 41.39 20.29 4.33
N GLN A 88 40.22 20.61 4.89
CA GLN A 88 40.12 21.25 6.21
C GLN A 88 40.76 20.39 7.30
N ASN A 89 40.50 19.09 7.30
CA ASN A 89 41.06 18.17 8.29
C ASN A 89 42.59 18.07 8.15
N ALA A 90 43.11 17.98 6.93
CA ALA A 90 44.54 17.99 6.67
C ALA A 90 45.21 19.29 7.13
N ALA A 91 44.58 20.44 6.90
CA ALA A 91 45.07 21.74 7.38
C ALA A 91 45.08 21.83 8.91
N ARG A 92 44.05 21.29 9.59
CA ARG A 92 44.00 21.23 11.06
C ARG A 92 45.06 20.30 11.63
N ALA A 93 45.33 19.15 11.00
CA ALA A 93 46.37 18.23 11.43
C ALA A 93 47.76 18.89 11.35
N LYS A 94 48.07 19.58 10.24
CA LYS A 94 49.34 20.31 10.06
C LYS A 94 49.58 21.44 11.07
N LYS A 95 48.51 22.04 11.63
CA LYS A 95 48.63 23.08 12.67
C LYS A 95 48.87 22.52 14.07
N ARG A 96 48.69 21.21 14.27
CA ARG A 96 48.84 20.53 15.58
C ARG A 96 50.18 19.82 15.75
N THR A 97 50.89 19.60 14.65
CA THR A 97 52.30 19.18 14.58
C THR A 97 53.19 20.41 14.59
#